data_AF-A0A414IPM5-F1
#
_entry.id   AF-A0A414IPM5-F1
#
_cell.length_a   1.000
_cell.length_b   1.000
_cell.length_c   1.000
_cell.angle_alpha   90.00
_cell.angle_beta   90.00
_cell.angle_gamma   90.00
#
_symmetry.space_group_name_H-M   'P 1'
#
loop_
_entity.id
_entity.type
_entity.pdbx_description
1 polymer ?
#
loop_
_entity_poly.entity_id
_entity_poly.type
_entity_poly.pdbx_seq_one_letter_code
_entity_poly.pdbx_strand_id
1 'polypeptide(L)'
;MGVATTVRDAANIKRANENETRREMIASWYITMPGIPSSEKEQLEKSLRYNLWASLIRFIVLNFVLTCVWFFGFGLGFDAIKAATGQQLKGTMTVTGVVQEDGLTLSVKDPNKGKHVVYSLTDLGVDPTGWSYGGRLNTYWSKDEDSGDYSIIAVIPEKEASRIQGLEDAILMTGYFSIIVIGLLIFFVRRRKYTSWYIPFYWRMEKFCSENQIYQMYPGYNTEEAFIAYGNEHADTFSRQFAATQLTEMEKKKKKREIVIGVVSALAIMAAIILVICLGTTIQSIADNRKNDDRTVKVLEELQTAIDGGEEPLGEESERYNFANIVSRARESFPDEDVYYKLVTTDDYVALIITTKKKTNVYIDRYTPVEGAVGDLNTIYKLEISMVSNVIQPYDVLNNYTGILYK
;
A
#
# COMPACT_ATOMS: atom_id res chain seq x y z
N MET A 1 -4.20 -2.28 -17.04
CA MET A 1 -5.45 -2.69 -16.37
C MET A 1 -6.65 -1.90 -16.94
N GLY A 2 -7.02 -2.13 -18.21
CA GLY A 2 -8.04 -1.31 -18.88
C GLY A 2 -8.92 -2.15 -19.79
N VAL A 3 -10.21 -1.79 -19.86
CA VAL A 3 -11.28 -2.38 -20.70
C VAL A 3 -11.80 -3.76 -20.27
N ALA A 4 -10.96 -4.76 -19.99
CA ALA A 4 -11.44 -6.11 -19.64
C ALA A 4 -12.10 -6.18 -18.23
N THR A 5 -11.57 -5.42 -17.27
CA THR A 5 -12.14 -5.29 -15.92
C THR A 5 -13.47 -4.52 -15.94
N THR A 6 -13.53 -3.40 -16.66
CA THR A 6 -14.75 -2.57 -16.74
C THR A 6 -15.93 -3.28 -17.41
N VAL A 7 -15.69 -4.10 -18.44
CA VAL A 7 -16.75 -4.91 -19.08
C VAL A 7 -17.25 -6.02 -18.15
N ARG A 8 -16.34 -6.66 -17.39
CA ARG A 8 -16.71 -7.67 -16.40
C ARG A 8 -17.51 -7.07 -15.25
N ASP A 9 -17.14 -5.87 -14.79
CA ASP A 9 -17.86 -5.14 -13.75
C ASP A 9 -19.26 -4.72 -14.22
N ALA A 10 -19.39 -4.23 -15.46
CA ALA A 10 -20.69 -3.90 -16.06
C ALA A 10 -21.61 -5.13 -16.20
N ALA A 11 -21.07 -6.28 -16.62
CA ALA A 11 -21.83 -7.52 -16.71
C ALA A 11 -22.30 -8.03 -15.33
N ASN A 12 -21.46 -7.89 -14.31
CA ASN A 12 -21.80 -8.26 -12.94
C ASN A 12 -22.87 -7.32 -12.34
N ILE A 13 -22.79 -6.02 -12.62
CA ILE A 13 -23.81 -5.04 -12.23
C ILE A 13 -25.14 -5.35 -12.92
N LYS A 14 -25.12 -5.66 -14.23
CA LYS A 14 -26.31 -6.03 -14.98
C LYS A 14 -27.00 -7.27 -14.38
N ARG A 15 -26.24 -8.33 -14.10
CA ARG A 15 -26.79 -9.55 -13.45
C ARG A 15 -27.34 -9.26 -12.06
N ALA A 16 -26.67 -8.44 -11.26
CA ALA A 16 -27.15 -8.07 -9.94
C ALA A 16 -28.50 -7.32 -10.01
N ASN A 17 -28.64 -6.42 -10.99
CA ASN A 17 -29.88 -5.69 -11.23
C ASN A 17 -30.99 -6.62 -11.72
N GLU A 18 -30.72 -7.50 -12.69
CA GLU A 18 -31.69 -8.49 -13.18
C GLU A 18 -32.23 -9.38 -12.05
N ASN A 19 -31.36 -9.86 -11.16
CA ASN A 19 -31.76 -10.66 -10.00
C ASN A 19 -32.65 -9.89 -9.01
N GLU A 20 -32.40 -8.60 -8.84
CA GLU A 20 -33.23 -7.74 -7.99
C GLU A 20 -34.60 -7.48 -8.62
N THR A 21 -34.65 -7.17 -9.91
CA THR A 21 -35.90 -7.02 -10.66
C THR A 21 -36.75 -8.28 -10.61
N ARG A 22 -36.16 -9.48 -10.73
CA ARG A 22 -36.89 -10.75 -10.61
C ARG A 22 -37.48 -10.97 -9.22
N ARG A 23 -36.71 -10.68 -8.16
CA ARG A 23 -37.19 -10.73 -6.77
C ARG A 23 -38.40 -9.82 -6.58
N GLU A 24 -38.30 -8.58 -7.06
CA GLU A 24 -39.37 -7.58 -6.94
C GLU A 24 -40.60 -7.98 -7.75
N MET A 25 -40.42 -8.45 -8.98
CA MET A 25 -41.49 -8.97 -9.83
C MET A 25 -42.25 -10.09 -9.13
N ILE A 26 -41.58 -11.14 -8.66
CA ILE A 26 -42.23 -12.26 -7.96
C ILE A 26 -42.94 -11.77 -6.69
N ALA A 27 -42.28 -10.96 -5.88
CA ALA A 27 -42.88 -10.46 -4.64
C ALA A 27 -44.12 -9.62 -4.93
N SER A 28 -44.07 -8.71 -5.90
CA SER A 28 -45.17 -7.83 -6.29
C SER A 28 -46.36 -8.60 -6.86
N TRP A 29 -46.09 -9.65 -7.64
CA TRP A 29 -47.12 -10.50 -8.19
C TRP A 29 -47.74 -11.36 -7.08
N TYR A 30 -46.90 -12.06 -6.30
CA TYR A 30 -47.38 -13.02 -5.33
C TYR A 30 -48.27 -12.36 -4.29
N ILE A 31 -48.00 -11.13 -3.80
CA ILE A 31 -48.86 -10.43 -2.83
C ILE A 31 -50.29 -10.12 -3.33
N THR A 32 -50.51 -10.15 -4.64
CA THR A 32 -51.82 -9.91 -5.26
C THR A 32 -52.69 -11.17 -5.33
N MET A 33 -52.11 -12.35 -5.09
CA MET A 33 -52.83 -13.61 -5.14
C MET A 33 -53.83 -13.75 -3.99
N PRO A 34 -55.03 -14.31 -4.23
CA PRO A 34 -56.00 -14.53 -3.16
C PRO A 34 -55.59 -15.71 -2.28
N GLY A 35 -55.77 -15.61 -0.96
CA GLY A 35 -55.56 -16.73 -0.02
C GLY A 35 -54.13 -16.95 0.47
N ILE A 36 -53.23 -15.98 0.31
CA ILE A 36 -51.86 -16.04 0.84
C ILE A 36 -51.85 -15.94 2.37
N PRO A 37 -50.98 -16.68 3.07
CA PRO A 37 -50.77 -16.52 4.51
C PRO A 37 -50.35 -15.07 4.88
N SER A 38 -50.99 -14.49 5.89
CA SER A 38 -50.74 -13.10 6.31
C SER A 38 -49.29 -12.83 6.71
N SER A 39 -48.60 -13.80 7.31
CA SER A 39 -47.19 -13.69 7.71
C SER A 39 -46.24 -13.62 6.52
N GLU A 40 -46.49 -14.39 5.45
CA GLU A 40 -45.70 -14.31 4.21
C GLU A 40 -45.95 -12.99 3.50
N LYS A 41 -47.22 -12.56 3.43
CA LYS A 41 -47.60 -11.27 2.82
C LYS A 41 -46.89 -10.10 3.49
N GLU A 42 -46.91 -10.03 4.83
CA GLU A 42 -46.23 -8.95 5.57
C GLU A 42 -44.70 -8.96 5.33
N GLN A 43 -44.08 -10.14 5.24
CA GLN A 43 -42.65 -10.27 4.96
C GLN A 43 -42.29 -9.76 3.56
N LEU A 44 -43.11 -10.07 2.55
CA LEU A 44 -42.93 -9.64 1.17
C LEU A 44 -43.16 -8.14 1.01
N GLU A 45 -44.19 -7.59 1.63
CA GLU A 45 -44.45 -6.14 1.63
C GLU A 45 -43.29 -5.36 2.26
N LYS A 46 -42.72 -5.86 3.38
CA LYS A 46 -41.51 -5.27 3.97
C LYS A 46 -40.30 -5.36 3.05
N SER A 47 -40.16 -6.45 2.29
CA SER A 47 -39.08 -6.61 1.30
C SER A 47 -39.22 -5.67 0.11
N LEU A 48 -40.44 -5.45 -0.39
CA LEU A 48 -40.70 -4.56 -1.54
C LEU A 48 -40.47 -3.09 -1.19
N ARG A 49 -40.69 -2.70 0.07
CA ARG A 49 -40.36 -1.36 0.57
C ARG A 49 -38.84 -1.13 0.73
N TYR A 50 -38.04 -2.18 0.70
CA TYR A 50 -36.59 -2.08 0.84
C TYR A 50 -35.93 -1.84 -0.52
N ASN A 51 -35.33 -0.66 -0.69
CA ASN A 51 -34.56 -0.32 -1.89
C ASN A 51 -33.05 -0.56 -1.63
N LEU A 52 -32.44 -1.49 -2.40
CA LEU A 52 -31.02 -1.82 -2.27
C LEU A 52 -30.12 -0.65 -2.65
N TRP A 53 -30.41 0.04 -3.74
CA TRP A 53 -29.61 1.17 -4.23
C TRP A 53 -29.62 2.34 -3.24
N ALA A 54 -30.78 2.69 -2.70
CA ALA A 54 -30.89 3.71 -1.66
C ALA A 54 -30.13 3.31 -0.39
N SER A 55 -30.19 2.03 0.00
CA SER A 55 -29.44 1.49 1.14
C SER A 55 -27.93 1.49 0.91
N LEU A 56 -27.49 1.16 -0.31
CA LEU A 56 -26.08 1.16 -0.71
C LEU A 56 -25.51 2.57 -0.74
N ILE A 57 -26.25 3.54 -1.29
CA ILE A 57 -25.85 4.96 -1.28
C ILE A 57 -25.71 5.45 0.16
N ARG A 58 -26.69 5.16 1.04
CA ARG A 58 -26.60 5.51 2.46
C ARG A 58 -25.39 4.86 3.14
N PHE A 59 -25.09 3.61 2.81
CA PHE A 59 -23.91 2.91 3.30
C PHE A 59 -22.61 3.58 2.86
N ILE A 60 -22.49 3.94 1.58
CA ILE A 60 -21.31 4.64 1.04
C ILE A 60 -21.13 6.00 1.70
N VAL A 61 -22.20 6.80 1.80
CA VAL A 61 -22.16 8.12 2.44
C VAL A 61 -21.79 8.02 3.92
N LEU A 62 -22.38 7.07 4.65
CA LEU A 62 -22.07 6.88 6.08
C LEU A 62 -20.61 6.45 6.29
N ASN A 63 -20.11 5.50 5.49
CA ASN A 63 -18.70 5.09 5.57
C ASN A 63 -17.78 6.23 5.22
N PHE A 64 -18.09 6.98 4.16
CA PHE A 64 -17.30 8.14 3.78
C PHE A 64 -17.21 9.16 4.92
N VAL A 65 -18.33 9.50 5.56
CA VAL A 65 -18.36 10.41 6.72
C VAL A 65 -17.54 9.84 7.89
N LEU A 66 -17.71 8.57 8.23
CA LEU A 66 -16.94 7.91 9.30
C LEU A 66 -15.43 7.89 9.00
N THR A 67 -15.05 7.60 7.76
CA THR A 67 -13.66 7.66 7.29
C THR A 67 -13.13 9.08 7.37
N CYS A 68 -13.90 10.09 6.97
CA CYS A 68 -13.51 11.49 7.12
C CYS A 68 -13.34 11.86 8.60
N VAL A 69 -14.25 11.46 9.49
CA VAL A 69 -14.12 11.71 10.93
C VAL A 69 -12.89 10.99 11.51
N TRP A 70 -12.59 9.77 11.05
CA TRP A 70 -11.38 9.05 11.44
C TRP A 70 -10.12 9.77 10.96
N PHE A 71 -10.06 10.15 9.68
CA PHE A 71 -8.89 10.77 9.09
C PHE A 71 -8.67 12.21 9.59
N PHE A 72 -9.69 13.05 9.59
CA PHE A 72 -9.62 14.45 10.02
C PHE A 72 -9.70 14.63 11.54
N GLY A 73 -10.39 13.74 12.25
CA GLY A 73 -10.53 13.81 13.71
C GLY A 73 -9.40 13.09 14.44
N PHE A 74 -9.10 11.85 14.05
CA PHE A 74 -8.03 11.07 14.67
C PHE A 74 -6.70 11.26 13.91
N GLY A 75 -6.68 11.11 12.59
CA GLY A 75 -5.44 11.17 11.79
C GLY A 75 -4.71 12.52 11.78
N LEU A 76 -5.42 13.65 11.81
CA LEU A 76 -4.79 14.98 11.92
C LEU A 76 -4.54 15.43 13.36
N GLY A 77 -5.21 14.81 14.34
CA GLY A 77 -5.13 15.18 15.76
C GLY A 77 -4.23 14.27 16.60
N PHE A 78 -3.92 13.07 16.09
CA PHE A 78 -3.08 12.10 16.75
C PHE A 78 -1.62 12.44 16.49
N ASP A 79 -0.99 13.07 17.47
CA ASP A 79 0.44 13.29 17.47
C ASP A 79 1.09 12.07 18.15
N ALA A 80 1.55 11.11 17.34
CA ALA A 80 2.17 9.88 17.83
C ALA A 80 3.42 10.16 18.68
N ILE A 81 4.09 11.28 18.41
CA ILE A 81 5.23 11.72 19.18
C ILE A 81 4.76 12.29 20.51
N LYS A 82 3.70 13.10 20.57
CA LYS A 82 3.07 13.48 21.85
C LYS A 82 2.64 12.29 22.69
N ALA A 83 2.11 11.23 22.08
CA ALA A 83 1.75 10.01 22.80
C ALA A 83 2.98 9.27 23.37
N ALA A 84 4.11 9.29 22.66
CA ALA A 84 5.35 8.63 23.07
C ALA A 84 6.21 9.46 24.03
N THR A 85 6.22 10.79 23.89
CA THR A 85 7.11 11.71 24.62
C THR A 85 6.38 12.62 25.61
N GLY A 86 5.05 12.70 25.55
CA GLY A 86 4.23 13.60 26.36
C GLY A 86 4.20 15.06 25.90
N GLN A 87 4.97 15.44 24.88
CA GLN A 87 5.11 16.82 24.41
C GLN A 87 4.33 17.07 23.12
N GLN A 88 3.56 18.17 23.06
CA GLN A 88 2.77 18.50 21.88
C GLN A 88 3.60 19.21 20.81
N LEU A 89 3.76 18.58 19.66
CA LEU A 89 4.54 19.11 18.54
C LEU A 89 3.68 20.04 17.67
N LYS A 90 3.54 21.32 18.04
CA LYS A 90 2.95 22.34 17.15
C LYS A 90 4.05 23.10 16.41
N GLY A 91 3.88 23.23 15.09
CA GLY A 91 4.77 24.05 14.24
C GLY A 91 6.19 23.51 14.12
N THR A 92 6.37 22.19 14.20
CA THR A 92 7.70 21.59 14.39
C THR A 92 8.47 21.35 13.10
N MET A 93 9.77 21.61 13.15
CA MET A 93 10.73 21.23 12.12
C MET A 93 11.55 20.04 12.61
N THR A 94 11.61 18.98 11.80
CA THR A 94 12.46 17.81 12.09
C THR A 94 13.81 17.99 11.41
N VAL A 95 14.88 17.91 12.18
CA VAL A 95 16.25 17.98 11.67
C VAL A 95 17.01 16.75 12.13
N THR A 96 17.66 16.05 11.21
CA THR A 96 18.52 14.90 11.55
C THR A 96 19.85 15.40 12.09
N GLY A 97 20.19 14.97 13.30
CA GLY A 97 21.49 15.13 13.92
C GLY A 97 22.30 13.83 13.86
N VAL A 98 23.63 13.97 13.86
CA VAL A 98 24.59 12.86 13.76
C VAL A 98 25.52 12.86 14.98
N VAL A 99 25.57 11.72 15.68
CA VAL A 99 26.46 11.50 16.84
C VAL A 99 27.92 11.59 16.38
N GLN A 100 28.73 12.32 17.14
CA GLN A 100 30.14 12.61 16.88
C GLN A 100 31.10 11.51 17.39
N GLU A 101 32.39 11.63 17.09
CA GLU A 101 33.44 10.65 17.44
C GLU A 101 33.53 10.31 18.91
N ASP A 102 33.23 11.28 19.77
CA ASP A 102 33.26 11.10 21.21
C ASP A 102 32.14 10.17 21.72
N GLY A 103 31.13 9.86 20.90
CA GLY A 103 29.94 9.10 21.30
C GLY A 103 29.07 9.82 22.32
N LEU A 104 29.39 11.09 22.62
CA LEU A 104 28.80 11.90 23.69
C LEU A 104 28.11 13.15 23.14
N THR A 105 28.45 13.60 21.93
CA THR A 105 27.92 14.83 21.35
C THR A 105 27.17 14.60 20.04
N LEU A 106 26.21 15.47 19.76
CA LEU A 106 25.31 15.47 18.61
C LEU A 106 25.53 16.73 17.78
N SER A 107 25.89 16.57 16.50
CA SER A 107 25.90 17.68 15.54
C SER A 107 24.55 17.78 14.85
N VAL A 108 23.91 18.93 14.96
CA VAL A 108 22.60 19.21 14.33
C VAL A 108 22.65 20.54 13.59
N LYS A 109 22.01 20.62 12.43
CA LYS A 109 21.87 21.88 11.69
C LYS A 109 20.83 22.76 12.39
N ASP A 110 21.31 23.73 13.17
CA ASP A 110 20.45 24.62 13.93
C ASP A 110 19.61 25.49 12.97
N PRO A 111 18.27 25.41 13.04
CA PRO A 111 17.38 26.13 12.14
C PRO A 111 17.43 27.67 12.32
N ASN A 112 17.87 28.18 13.49
CA ASN A 112 18.03 29.62 13.71
C ASN A 112 19.35 30.15 13.15
N LYS A 113 20.42 29.36 13.26
CA LYS A 113 21.78 29.78 12.89
C LYS A 113 22.18 29.36 11.47
N GLY A 114 21.43 28.42 10.88
CA GLY A 114 21.70 27.87 9.54
C GLY A 114 22.98 27.04 9.41
N LYS A 115 23.67 26.78 10.54
CA LYS A 115 24.96 26.06 10.64
C LYS A 115 24.84 24.89 11.62
N HIS A 116 25.76 23.94 11.51
CA HIS A 116 25.83 22.84 12.46
C HIS A 116 26.32 23.32 13.82
N VAL A 117 25.57 22.99 14.87
CA VAL A 117 25.88 23.26 16.27
C VAL A 117 26.00 21.92 16.98
N VAL A 118 27.00 21.80 17.84
CA VAL A 118 27.27 20.59 18.63
C VAL A 118 26.60 20.74 19.99
N TYR A 119 25.78 19.75 20.36
CA TYR A 119 25.10 19.65 21.64
C TYR A 119 25.57 18.39 22.37
N SER A 120 25.65 18.40 23.70
CA SER A 120 25.89 17.16 24.45
C SER A 120 24.62 16.29 24.45
N LEU A 121 24.76 14.97 24.24
CA LEU A 121 23.65 14.02 24.31
C LEU A 121 23.00 14.02 25.69
N THR A 122 23.79 14.15 26.76
CA THR A 122 23.30 14.24 28.14
C THR A 122 22.43 15.48 28.35
N ASP A 123 22.82 16.61 27.75
CA ASP A 123 22.09 17.87 27.86
C ASP A 123 20.77 17.83 27.08
N LEU A 124 20.71 16.96 26.07
CA LEU A 124 19.50 16.64 25.30
C LEU A 124 18.65 15.52 25.93
N GLY A 125 19.05 15.00 27.11
CA GLY A 125 18.33 13.95 27.83
C GLY A 125 18.45 12.55 27.20
N VAL A 126 19.42 12.33 26.31
CA VAL A 126 19.71 11.04 25.67
C VAL A 126 20.82 10.35 26.45
N ASP A 127 20.61 9.08 26.85
CA ASP A 127 21.69 8.27 27.42
C ASP A 127 22.74 8.01 26.32
N PRO A 128 23.99 8.48 26.49
CA PRO A 128 25.04 8.27 25.49
C PRO A 128 25.49 6.80 25.42
N THR A 129 25.13 5.97 26.41
CA THR A 129 25.54 4.57 26.48
C THR A 129 24.93 3.77 25.33
N GLY A 130 25.77 3.35 24.37
CA GLY A 130 25.36 2.56 23.21
C GLY A 130 25.26 3.33 21.89
N TRP A 131 25.60 4.62 21.88
CA TRP A 131 25.74 5.42 20.67
C TRP A 131 27.19 5.40 20.16
N SER A 132 27.35 5.11 18.88
CA SER A 132 28.63 5.21 18.18
C SER A 132 28.56 6.31 17.13
N TYR A 133 29.72 6.79 16.71
CA TYR A 133 29.84 7.75 15.62
C TYR A 133 28.97 7.35 14.40
N GLY A 134 28.26 8.33 13.83
CA GLY A 134 27.34 8.12 12.71
C GLY A 134 25.92 7.68 13.11
N GLY A 135 25.65 7.50 14.41
CA GLY A 135 24.31 7.31 14.93
C GLY A 135 23.40 8.49 14.57
N ARG A 136 22.22 8.21 14.01
CA ARG A 136 21.27 9.23 13.53
C ARG A 136 20.12 9.42 14.51
N LEU A 137 19.90 10.66 14.91
CA LEU A 137 18.84 11.09 15.81
C LEU A 137 18.00 12.17 15.11
N ASN A 138 16.70 12.05 15.18
CA ASN A 138 15.78 13.12 14.76
C ASN A 138 15.60 14.09 15.92
N THR A 139 15.93 15.35 15.69
CA THR A 139 15.68 16.46 16.62
C THR A 139 14.42 17.20 16.18
N TYR A 140 13.53 17.44 17.14
CA TYR A 140 12.28 18.15 16.93
C TYR A 140 12.40 19.54 17.52
N TRP A 141 12.15 20.55 16.69
CA TRP A 141 12.28 21.95 17.05
C TRP A 141 10.89 22.58 17.05
N SER A 142 10.54 23.32 18.10
CA SER A 142 9.33 24.13 18.14
C SER A 142 9.68 25.61 18.07
N LYS A 143 8.88 26.36 17.30
CA LYS A 143 9.04 27.80 17.17
C LYS A 143 8.30 28.49 18.31
N ASP A 144 9.03 29.33 19.04
CA ASP A 144 8.46 30.22 20.04
C ASP A 144 7.63 31.32 19.32
N GLU A 145 6.38 31.51 19.76
CA GLU A 145 5.45 32.45 19.11
C GLU A 145 5.85 33.92 19.32
N ASP A 146 6.57 34.23 20.39
CA ASP A 146 6.93 35.60 20.78
C ASP A 146 8.30 36.01 20.22
N SER A 147 9.31 35.13 20.31
CA SER A 147 10.67 35.42 19.81
C SER A 147 10.86 35.04 18.34
N GLY A 148 10.08 34.08 17.84
CA GLY A 148 10.24 33.52 16.51
C GLY A 148 11.42 32.55 16.37
N ASP A 149 12.15 32.28 17.46
CA ASP A 149 13.28 31.35 17.50
C ASP A 149 12.80 29.91 17.71
N TYR A 150 13.56 28.96 17.17
CA TYR A 150 13.32 27.54 17.30
C TYR A 150 14.10 26.97 18.50
N SER A 151 13.42 26.25 19.39
CA SER A 151 14.05 25.49 20.48
C SER A 151 13.88 23.99 20.27
N ILE A 152 14.92 23.19 20.59
CA ILE A 152 14.81 21.73 20.62
C ILE A 152 13.87 21.34 21.75
N ILE A 153 12.90 20.49 21.45
CA ILE A 153 11.94 19.98 22.42
C ILE A 153 12.07 18.47 22.64
N ALA A 154 12.45 17.72 21.60
CA ALA A 154 12.68 16.28 21.71
C ALA A 154 13.80 15.80 20.78
N VAL A 155 14.50 14.75 21.19
CA VAL A 155 15.53 14.06 20.39
C VAL A 155 15.26 12.57 20.44
N ILE A 156 15.00 11.96 19.28
CA ILE A 156 14.56 10.57 19.17
C ILE A 156 15.45 9.82 18.17
N PRO A 157 15.89 8.58 18.44
CA PRO A 157 16.60 7.75 17.47
C PRO A 157 15.85 7.63 16.15
N GLU A 158 16.52 7.78 15.00
CA GLU A 158 15.83 7.70 13.68
C GLU A 158 15.11 6.36 13.46
N LYS A 159 15.70 5.27 13.96
CA LYS A 159 15.07 3.93 13.95
C LYS A 159 13.82 3.87 14.83
N GLU A 160 13.78 4.59 15.94
CA GLU A 160 12.61 4.65 16.80
C GLU A 160 11.55 5.62 16.26
N ALA A 161 11.96 6.76 15.71
CA ALA A 161 11.08 7.70 15.04
C ALA A 161 10.38 7.05 13.84
N SER A 162 11.11 6.31 13.01
CA SER A 162 10.52 5.54 11.89
C SER A 162 9.60 4.40 12.37
N ARG A 163 9.92 3.74 13.49
CA ARG A 163 9.03 2.75 14.13
C ARG A 163 7.74 3.40 14.66
N ILE A 164 7.82 4.58 15.27
CA ILE A 164 6.67 5.34 15.78
C ILE A 164 5.78 5.79 14.62
N GLN A 165 6.37 6.33 13.55
CA GLN A 165 5.65 6.73 12.35
C GLN A 165 5.00 5.52 11.65
N GLY A 166 5.71 4.40 11.55
CA GLY A 166 5.13 3.16 11.03
C GLY A 166 3.99 2.60 11.89
N LEU A 167 4.05 2.79 13.22
CA LEU A 167 2.95 2.43 14.13
C LEU A 167 1.73 3.34 13.91
N GLU A 168 1.95 4.64 13.72
CA GLU A 168 0.91 5.61 13.41
C GLU A 168 0.18 5.26 12.11
N ASP A 169 0.94 5.02 11.03
CA ASP A 169 0.38 4.57 9.74
C ASP A 169 -0.38 3.25 9.89
N ALA A 170 0.16 2.30 10.66
CA ALA A 170 -0.51 1.03 10.92
C ALA A 170 -1.83 1.19 11.68
N ILE A 171 -1.89 2.06 12.70
CA ILE A 171 -3.11 2.36 13.47
C ILE A 171 -4.13 3.04 12.57
N LEU A 172 -3.70 4.01 11.76
CA LEU A 172 -4.56 4.78 10.86
C LEU A 172 -5.19 3.89 9.79
N MET A 173 -4.39 3.00 9.19
CA MET A 173 -4.86 1.99 8.23
C MET A 173 -5.77 0.95 8.89
N THR A 174 -5.42 0.45 10.08
CA THR A 174 -6.24 -0.55 10.80
C THR A 174 -7.62 0.00 11.15
N GLY A 175 -7.70 1.26 11.61
CA GLY A 175 -8.98 1.91 11.88
C GLY A 175 -9.83 2.11 10.63
N TYR A 176 -9.21 2.52 9.52
CA TYR A 176 -9.89 2.63 8.23
C TYR A 176 -10.49 1.29 7.78
N PHE A 177 -9.71 0.21 7.80
CA PHE A 177 -10.20 -1.12 7.44
C PHE A 177 -11.31 -1.60 8.39
N SER A 178 -11.20 -1.31 9.68
CA SER A 178 -12.21 -1.66 10.67
C SER A 178 -13.56 -1.01 10.38
N ILE A 179 -13.57 0.28 10.00
CA ILE A 179 -14.79 1.01 9.61
C ILE A 179 -15.46 0.32 8.40
N ILE A 180 -14.69 0.00 7.36
CA ILE A 180 -15.21 -0.65 6.15
C ILE A 180 -15.80 -2.03 6.48
N VAL A 181 -15.07 -2.85 7.24
CA VAL A 181 -15.50 -4.22 7.57
C VAL A 181 -16.78 -4.19 8.42
N ILE A 182 -16.82 -3.36 9.45
CA ILE A 182 -18.00 -3.20 10.32
C ILE A 182 -19.19 -2.67 9.50
N GLY A 183 -18.95 -1.66 8.66
CA GLY A 183 -19.97 -1.12 7.79
C GLY A 183 -20.55 -2.21 6.87
N LEU A 184 -19.69 -2.99 6.20
CA LEU A 184 -20.11 -4.06 5.31
C LEU A 184 -20.93 -5.11 6.08
N LEU A 185 -20.50 -5.50 7.27
CA LEU A 185 -21.25 -6.41 8.14
C LEU A 185 -22.66 -5.88 8.44
N ILE A 186 -22.79 -4.61 8.85
CA ILE A 186 -24.09 -3.98 9.11
C ILE A 186 -24.95 -3.96 7.85
N PHE A 187 -24.37 -3.59 6.70
CA PHE A 187 -25.07 -3.57 5.42
C PHE A 187 -25.60 -4.97 5.05
N PHE A 188 -24.78 -6.01 5.17
CA PHE A 188 -25.18 -7.39 4.87
C PHE A 188 -26.20 -7.94 5.86
N VAL A 189 -26.08 -7.66 7.16
CA VAL A 189 -27.07 -8.05 8.17
C VAL A 189 -28.41 -7.39 7.88
N ARG A 190 -28.41 -6.09 7.56
CA ARG A 190 -29.62 -5.36 7.19
C ARG A 190 -30.23 -5.93 5.92
N ARG A 191 -29.43 -6.13 4.86
CA ARG A 191 -29.88 -6.74 3.60
C ARG A 191 -30.51 -8.12 3.84
N ARG A 192 -29.86 -8.97 4.63
CA ARG A 192 -30.34 -10.31 4.96
C ARG A 192 -31.70 -10.28 5.64
N LYS A 193 -31.99 -9.30 6.50
CA LYS A 193 -33.32 -9.16 7.12
C LYS A 193 -34.43 -9.00 6.08
N TYR A 194 -34.18 -8.27 4.99
CA TYR A 194 -35.18 -7.99 3.94
C TYR A 194 -35.21 -9.02 2.82
N THR A 195 -34.08 -9.64 2.49
CA THR A 195 -33.98 -10.55 1.33
C THR A 195 -33.86 -12.02 1.71
N SER A 196 -33.85 -12.37 3.00
CA SER A 196 -33.69 -13.76 3.45
C SER A 196 -34.83 -14.70 3.04
N TRP A 197 -36.02 -14.17 2.79
CA TRP A 197 -37.18 -14.96 2.36
C TRP A 197 -37.01 -15.52 0.95
N TYR A 198 -36.27 -14.82 0.08
CA TYR A 198 -36.23 -15.11 -1.35
C TYR A 198 -35.61 -16.48 -1.67
N ILE A 199 -34.50 -16.84 -1.01
CA ILE A 199 -33.83 -18.12 -1.27
C ILE A 199 -34.72 -19.32 -0.87
N PRO A 200 -35.28 -19.39 0.35
CA PRO A 200 -36.27 -20.41 0.71
C PRO A 200 -37.51 -20.42 -0.18
N PHE A 201 -38.01 -19.24 -0.57
CA PHE A 201 -39.17 -19.11 -1.45
C PHE A 201 -38.89 -19.66 -2.84
N TYR A 202 -37.77 -19.28 -3.44
CA TYR A 202 -37.32 -19.76 -4.75
C TYR A 202 -37.18 -21.28 -4.76
N TRP A 203 -36.61 -21.87 -3.70
CA TRP A 203 -36.53 -23.33 -3.59
C TRP A 203 -37.88 -24.02 -3.50
N ARG A 204 -38.86 -23.42 -2.80
CA ARG A 204 -40.25 -23.93 -2.79
C ARG A 204 -40.91 -23.80 -4.15
N MET A 205 -40.69 -22.68 -4.83
CA MET A 205 -41.17 -22.42 -6.19
C MET A 205 -40.62 -23.44 -7.18
N GLU A 206 -39.31 -23.69 -7.17
CA GLU A 206 -38.67 -24.68 -8.04
C GLU A 206 -39.22 -26.09 -7.80
N LYS A 207 -39.45 -26.46 -6.53
CA LYS A 207 -40.07 -27.72 -6.14
C LYS A 207 -41.52 -27.81 -6.65
N PHE A 208 -42.31 -26.76 -6.44
CA PHE A 208 -43.69 -26.68 -6.90
C PHE A 208 -43.79 -26.83 -8.44
N CYS A 209 -42.93 -26.13 -9.18
CA CYS A 209 -42.88 -26.23 -10.65
C CYS A 209 -42.48 -27.63 -11.12
N SER A 210 -41.58 -28.31 -10.40
CA SER A 210 -41.16 -29.66 -10.72
C SER A 210 -42.24 -30.71 -10.42
N GLU A 211 -42.86 -30.64 -9.24
CA GLU A 211 -43.87 -31.63 -8.79
C GLU A 211 -45.14 -31.57 -9.63
N ASN A 212 -45.56 -30.36 -10.03
CA ASN A 212 -46.75 -30.16 -10.87
C ASN A 212 -46.44 -30.16 -12.37
N GLN A 213 -45.23 -30.55 -12.78
CA GLN A 213 -44.79 -30.60 -14.19
C GLN A 213 -45.02 -29.29 -14.97
N ILE A 214 -44.97 -28.14 -14.29
CA ILE A 214 -45.27 -26.82 -14.85
C ILE A 214 -44.29 -26.47 -15.98
N TYR A 215 -43.04 -26.91 -15.88
CA TYR A 215 -42.04 -26.75 -16.95
C TYR A 215 -42.45 -27.38 -18.28
N GLN A 216 -43.27 -28.43 -18.26
CA GLN A 216 -43.77 -29.08 -19.48
C GLN A 216 -44.99 -28.33 -20.05
N MET A 217 -45.77 -27.67 -19.19
CA MET A 217 -46.92 -26.87 -19.58
C MET A 217 -46.52 -25.53 -20.22
N TYR A 218 -45.40 -24.94 -19.76
CA TYR A 218 -44.87 -23.67 -20.28
C TYR A 218 -43.43 -23.84 -20.81
N PRO A 219 -43.25 -24.47 -21.98
CA PRO A 219 -41.93 -24.66 -22.57
C PRO A 219 -41.32 -23.31 -22.98
N GLY A 220 -40.06 -23.09 -22.63
CA GLY A 220 -39.31 -21.86 -22.96
C GLY A 220 -39.41 -20.75 -21.92
N TYR A 221 -40.26 -20.90 -20.90
CA TYR A 221 -40.35 -19.99 -19.77
C TYR A 221 -39.26 -20.32 -18.74
N ASN A 222 -38.67 -19.29 -18.09
CA ASN A 222 -37.85 -19.53 -16.92
C ASN A 222 -38.71 -19.93 -15.69
N THR A 223 -38.09 -20.37 -14.59
CA THR A 223 -38.83 -20.87 -13.41
C THR A 223 -39.78 -19.83 -12.85
N GLU A 224 -39.37 -18.56 -12.80
CA GLU A 224 -40.18 -17.45 -12.29
C GLU A 224 -41.37 -17.15 -13.21
N GLU A 225 -41.16 -17.09 -14.52
CA GLU A 225 -42.19 -16.83 -15.53
C GLU A 225 -43.21 -17.97 -15.58
N ALA A 226 -42.76 -19.22 -15.57
CA ALA A 226 -43.63 -20.40 -15.60
C ALA A 226 -44.51 -20.47 -14.34
N PHE A 227 -43.94 -20.10 -13.18
CA PHE A 227 -44.67 -20.04 -11.92
C PHE A 227 -45.75 -18.95 -11.93
N ILE A 228 -45.44 -17.76 -12.45
CA ILE A 228 -46.39 -16.65 -12.58
C ILE A 228 -47.51 -17.01 -13.57
N ALA A 229 -47.17 -17.58 -14.72
CA ALA A 229 -48.14 -17.98 -15.74
C ALA A 229 -49.15 -19.00 -15.19
N TYR A 230 -48.65 -20.06 -14.55
CA TYR A 230 -49.50 -21.06 -13.91
C TYR A 230 -50.40 -20.47 -12.82
N GLY A 231 -49.84 -19.61 -11.95
CA GLY A 231 -50.60 -18.99 -10.87
C GLY A 231 -51.70 -18.06 -11.39
N ASN A 232 -51.48 -17.33 -12.48
CA ASN A 232 -52.50 -16.50 -13.10
C ASN A 232 -53.67 -17.32 -13.67
N GLU A 233 -53.40 -18.49 -14.26
CA GLU A 233 -54.44 -19.39 -14.77
C GLU A 233 -55.22 -20.10 -13.65
N HIS A 234 -54.60 -20.32 -12.49
CA HIS A 234 -55.16 -21.08 -11.37
C HIS A 234 -55.30 -20.24 -10.10
N ALA A 235 -55.68 -18.97 -10.25
CA ALA A 235 -55.58 -17.97 -9.17
C ALA A 235 -56.35 -18.33 -7.89
N ASP A 236 -57.45 -19.07 -8.01
CA ASP A 236 -58.33 -19.48 -6.91
C ASP A 236 -57.75 -20.61 -6.04
N THR A 237 -56.95 -21.51 -6.63
CA THR A 237 -56.43 -22.71 -5.96
C THR A 237 -54.92 -22.66 -5.73
N PHE A 238 -54.20 -21.83 -6.48
CA PHE A 238 -52.75 -21.72 -6.47
C PHE A 238 -52.17 -21.47 -5.08
N SER A 239 -52.63 -20.44 -4.36
CA SER A 239 -52.06 -20.08 -3.06
C SER A 239 -52.18 -21.21 -2.03
N ARG A 240 -53.25 -22.00 -2.09
CA ARG A 240 -53.44 -23.16 -1.22
C ARG A 240 -52.49 -24.30 -1.59
N GLN A 241 -52.33 -24.59 -2.87
CA GLN A 241 -51.43 -25.63 -3.36
C GLN A 241 -49.96 -25.27 -3.07
N PHE A 242 -49.56 -24.02 -3.33
CA PHE A 242 -48.21 -23.56 -3.07
C PHE A 242 -47.88 -23.51 -1.57
N ALA A 243 -48.83 -23.12 -0.72
CA ALA A 243 -48.66 -23.15 0.74
C ALA A 243 -48.44 -24.59 1.28
N ALA A 244 -49.05 -25.59 0.62
CA ALA A 244 -48.86 -27.00 0.95
C ALA A 244 -47.47 -27.53 0.55
N THR A 245 -46.82 -26.92 -0.45
CA THR A 245 -45.48 -27.31 -0.89
C THR A 245 -44.41 -26.80 0.08
N GLN A 246 -43.98 -27.70 0.97
CA GLN A 246 -42.91 -27.45 1.92
C GLN A 246 -41.64 -28.22 1.54
N LEU A 247 -40.49 -27.60 1.79
CA LEU A 247 -39.19 -28.26 1.68
C LEU A 247 -38.94 -29.12 2.91
N THR A 248 -38.56 -30.37 2.71
CA THR A 248 -38.09 -31.27 3.76
C THR A 248 -36.77 -30.76 4.36
N GLU A 249 -36.45 -31.16 5.59
CA GLU A 249 -35.18 -30.77 6.22
C GLU A 249 -33.96 -31.23 5.42
N MET A 250 -34.03 -32.40 4.79
CA MET A 250 -32.95 -32.94 3.95
C MET A 250 -32.74 -32.12 2.68
N GLU A 251 -33.80 -31.70 1.98
CA GLU A 251 -33.72 -30.83 0.81
C GLU A 251 -33.12 -29.46 1.18
N LYS A 252 -33.57 -28.86 2.30
CA LYS A 252 -33.01 -27.60 2.82
C LYS A 252 -31.52 -27.74 3.13
N LYS A 253 -31.11 -28.85 3.76
CA LYS A 253 -29.71 -29.10 4.11
C LYS A 253 -28.84 -29.29 2.87
N LYS A 254 -29.34 -30.01 1.85
CA LYS A 254 -28.64 -30.21 0.57
C LYS A 254 -28.42 -28.88 -0.16
N LYS A 255 -29.47 -28.09 -0.38
CA LYS A 255 -29.35 -26.81 -1.08
C LYS A 255 -28.49 -25.79 -0.32
N LYS A 256 -28.55 -25.78 1.02
CA LYS A 256 -27.61 -24.97 1.84
C LYS A 256 -26.16 -25.42 1.65
N ARG A 257 -25.89 -26.73 1.61
CA ARG A 257 -24.53 -27.27 1.43
C ARG A 257 -23.95 -26.87 0.07
N GLU A 258 -24.75 -26.91 -0.99
CA GLU A 258 -24.34 -26.49 -2.34
C GLU A 258 -23.92 -25.00 -2.37
N ILE A 259 -24.69 -24.12 -1.72
CA ILE A 259 -24.30 -22.70 -1.57
C ILE A 259 -23.00 -22.55 -0.78
N VAL A 260 -22.86 -23.26 0.36
CA VAL A 260 -21.66 -23.17 1.21
C VAL A 260 -20.42 -23.62 0.44
N ILE A 261 -20.51 -24.73 -0.31
CA ILE A 261 -19.41 -25.22 -1.14
C ILE A 261 -19.00 -24.16 -2.17
N GLY A 262 -19.97 -23.52 -2.85
CA GLY A 262 -19.71 -22.46 -3.81
C GLY A 262 -19.05 -21.21 -3.21
N VAL A 263 -19.46 -20.81 -1.99
CA VAL A 263 -18.85 -19.66 -1.30
C VAL A 263 -17.44 -19.99 -0.81
N VAL A 264 -17.24 -21.17 -0.22
CA VAL A 264 -15.93 -21.60 0.30
C VAL A 264 -14.93 -21.77 -0.84
N SER A 265 -15.34 -22.34 -1.98
CA SER A 265 -14.47 -22.47 -3.15
C SER A 265 -14.08 -21.10 -3.73
N ALA A 266 -15.02 -20.15 -3.82
CA ALA A 266 -14.73 -18.79 -4.26
C ALA A 266 -13.75 -18.06 -3.33
N LEU A 267 -13.92 -18.19 -2.01
CA LEU A 267 -12.99 -17.62 -1.02
C LEU A 267 -11.60 -18.27 -1.09
N ALA A 268 -11.52 -19.59 -1.29
CA ALA A 268 -10.24 -20.28 -1.46
C ALA A 268 -9.50 -19.81 -2.73
N ILE A 269 -10.22 -19.61 -3.83
CA ILE A 269 -9.65 -19.07 -5.08
C ILE A 269 -9.13 -17.64 -4.85
N MET A 270 -9.91 -16.78 -4.19
CA MET A 270 -9.49 -15.42 -3.84
C MET A 270 -8.21 -15.42 -2.99
N ALA A 271 -8.17 -16.24 -1.94
CA ALA A 271 -7.00 -16.36 -1.06
C ALA A 271 -5.76 -16.86 -1.83
N ALA A 272 -5.92 -17.84 -2.72
CA ALA A 272 -4.83 -18.33 -3.56
C ALA A 272 -4.30 -17.25 -4.51
N ILE A 273 -5.18 -16.44 -5.11
CA ILE A 273 -4.78 -15.32 -5.99
C ILE A 273 -3.98 -14.29 -5.18
N ILE A 274 -4.45 -13.90 -4.00
CA ILE A 274 -3.73 -12.95 -3.13
C ILE A 274 -2.35 -13.50 -2.77
N LEU A 275 -2.27 -14.77 -2.41
CA LEU A 275 -1.03 -15.43 -2.03
C LEU A 275 -0.03 -15.48 -3.19
N VAL A 276 -0.49 -15.75 -4.42
CA VAL A 276 0.34 -15.69 -5.63
C VAL A 276 0.85 -14.27 -5.91
N ILE A 277 0.01 -13.24 -5.73
CA ILE A 277 0.41 -11.84 -5.90
C ILE A 277 1.49 -11.47 -4.87
N CYS A 278 1.28 -11.79 -3.59
CA CYS A 278 2.24 -11.51 -2.53
C CYS A 278 3.57 -12.25 -2.72
N LEU A 279 3.53 -13.51 -3.18
CA LEU A 279 4.75 -14.26 -3.53
C LEU A 279 5.44 -13.63 -4.74
N GLY A 280 4.69 -13.25 -5.77
CA GLY A 280 5.24 -12.62 -6.98
C GLY A 280 5.99 -11.33 -6.67
N THR A 281 5.40 -10.43 -5.87
CA THR A 281 6.04 -9.17 -5.48
C THR A 281 7.27 -9.39 -4.61
N THR A 282 7.24 -10.39 -3.73
CA THR A 282 8.38 -10.73 -2.87
C THR A 282 9.54 -11.32 -3.69
N ILE A 283 9.25 -12.23 -4.61
CA ILE A 283 10.28 -12.85 -5.48
C ILE A 283 10.90 -11.80 -6.41
N GLN A 284 10.10 -10.90 -6.98
CA GLN A 284 10.61 -9.79 -7.80
C GLN A 284 11.56 -8.90 -6.99
N SER A 285 11.17 -8.48 -5.78
CA SER A 285 12.03 -7.66 -4.92
C SER A 285 13.36 -8.34 -4.55
N ILE A 286 13.36 -9.67 -4.35
CA ILE A 286 14.57 -10.44 -4.04
C ILE A 286 15.46 -10.58 -5.29
N ALA A 287 14.86 -10.79 -6.46
CA ALA A 287 15.58 -10.89 -7.73
C ALA A 287 16.22 -9.55 -8.13
N ASP A 288 15.48 -8.45 -7.98
CA ASP A 288 15.97 -7.10 -8.26
C ASP A 288 17.13 -6.73 -7.33
N ASN A 289 17.04 -7.08 -6.04
CA ASN A 289 18.14 -6.89 -5.09
C ASN A 289 19.40 -7.68 -5.48
N ARG A 290 19.27 -8.97 -5.83
CA ARG A 290 20.42 -9.78 -6.29
C ARG A 290 21.06 -9.22 -7.56
N LYS A 291 20.26 -8.78 -8.53
CA LYS A 291 20.76 -8.16 -9.76
C LYS A 291 21.53 -6.88 -9.46
N ASN A 292 21.09 -6.08 -8.49
CA ASN A 292 21.79 -4.88 -8.06
C ASN A 292 23.13 -5.20 -7.37
N ASP A 293 23.16 -6.24 -6.53
CA ASP A 293 24.39 -6.68 -5.87
C ASP A 293 25.43 -7.17 -6.88
N ASP A 294 25.05 -8.06 -7.82
CA ASP A 294 25.94 -8.57 -8.87
C ASP A 294 26.51 -7.44 -9.74
N ARG A 295 25.68 -6.45 -10.10
CA ARG A 295 26.12 -5.27 -10.84
C ARG A 295 27.13 -4.45 -10.04
N THR A 296 26.87 -4.23 -8.76
CA THR A 296 27.74 -3.46 -7.89
C THR A 296 29.11 -4.12 -7.77
N VAL A 297 29.16 -5.45 -7.70
CA VAL A 297 30.41 -6.22 -7.71
C VAL A 297 31.18 -6.03 -9.01
N LYS A 298 30.52 -6.14 -10.18
CA LYS A 298 31.19 -5.93 -11.49
C LYS A 298 31.77 -4.53 -11.64
N VAL A 299 31.00 -3.49 -11.27
CA VAL A 299 31.48 -2.11 -11.30
C VAL A 299 32.69 -1.95 -10.37
N LEU A 300 32.69 -2.61 -9.21
CA LEU A 300 33.83 -2.58 -8.29
C LEU A 300 35.07 -3.27 -8.90
N GLU A 301 34.90 -4.41 -9.58
CA GLU A 301 35.99 -5.14 -10.25
C GLU A 301 36.63 -4.31 -11.36
N GLU A 302 35.83 -3.67 -12.22
CA GLU A 302 36.36 -2.80 -13.29
C GLU A 302 37.02 -1.55 -12.72
N LEU A 303 36.40 -0.91 -11.72
CA LEU A 303 36.99 0.24 -11.04
C LEU A 303 38.33 -0.12 -10.37
N GLN A 304 38.42 -1.29 -9.72
CA GLN A 304 39.66 -1.76 -9.10
C GLN A 304 40.73 -2.07 -10.14
N THR A 305 40.35 -2.68 -11.26
CA THR A 305 41.26 -2.94 -12.40
C THR A 305 41.83 -1.63 -12.96
N ALA A 306 41.01 -0.59 -13.07
CA ALA A 306 41.45 0.74 -13.48
C ALA A 306 42.37 1.40 -12.43
N ILE A 307 42.10 1.22 -11.13
CA ILE A 307 42.97 1.72 -10.04
C ILE A 307 44.37 1.10 -10.10
N ASP A 308 44.43 -0.19 -10.39
CA ASP A 308 45.66 -0.99 -10.49
C ASP A 308 46.41 -0.77 -11.84
N GLY A 309 45.85 0.06 -12.73
CA GLY A 309 46.47 0.46 -14.00
C GLY A 309 46.26 -0.54 -15.14
N GLY A 310 45.27 -1.44 -15.05
CA GLY A 310 44.97 -2.44 -16.07
C GLY A 310 44.16 -1.93 -17.27
N GLU A 311 43.60 -0.72 -17.19
CA GLU A 311 42.80 -0.11 -18.27
C GLU A 311 43.50 1.11 -18.89
N GLU A 312 43.45 1.22 -20.22
CA GLU A 312 43.94 2.40 -20.94
C GLU A 312 42.88 3.51 -20.97
N PRO A 313 43.24 4.78 -20.70
CA PRO A 313 42.31 5.90 -20.80
C PRO A 313 41.92 6.19 -22.25
N LEU A 314 40.68 6.63 -22.49
CA LEU A 314 40.17 6.93 -23.85
C LEU A 314 40.82 8.14 -24.56
N GLY A 315 41.81 8.80 -23.93
CA GLY A 315 42.41 10.05 -24.44
C GLY A 315 41.50 11.28 -24.24
N GLU A 316 41.87 12.44 -24.82
CA GLU A 316 41.15 13.73 -24.70
C GLU A 316 39.80 13.77 -25.48
N GLU A 317 39.00 12.70 -25.45
CA GLU A 317 37.63 12.76 -25.95
C GLU A 317 36.72 13.46 -24.92
N SER A 318 36.52 14.77 -25.13
CA SER A 318 36.00 15.77 -24.16
C SER A 318 34.71 15.46 -23.37
N GLU A 319 33.98 14.39 -23.64
CA GLU A 319 32.74 14.03 -22.91
C GLU A 319 32.55 12.53 -22.63
N ARG A 320 33.54 11.67 -22.96
CA ARG A 320 33.46 10.21 -22.81
C ARG A 320 34.44 9.73 -21.76
N TYR A 321 33.98 8.87 -20.86
CA TYR A 321 34.74 8.39 -19.71
C TYR A 321 34.64 6.87 -19.61
N ASN A 322 35.78 6.17 -19.55
CA ASN A 322 35.86 4.82 -18.99
C ASN A 322 36.29 4.88 -17.50
N PHE A 323 36.39 3.74 -16.82
CA PHE A 323 36.78 3.72 -15.41
C PHE A 323 38.18 4.30 -15.17
N ALA A 324 39.14 4.09 -16.09
CA ALA A 324 40.45 4.75 -16.03
C ALA A 324 40.34 6.30 -16.07
N ASN A 325 39.50 6.87 -16.93
CA ASN A 325 39.26 8.32 -16.96
C ASN A 325 38.59 8.82 -15.66
N ILE A 326 37.63 8.06 -15.11
CA ILE A 326 36.95 8.39 -13.86
C ILE A 326 37.93 8.42 -12.68
N VAL A 327 38.81 7.40 -12.57
CA VAL A 327 39.83 7.33 -11.52
C VAL A 327 40.86 8.45 -11.66
N SER A 328 41.34 8.72 -12.88
CA SER A 328 42.29 9.82 -13.13
C SER A 328 41.70 11.17 -12.73
N ARG A 329 40.45 11.46 -13.13
CA ARG A 329 39.75 12.68 -12.74
C ARG A 329 39.58 12.79 -11.22
N ALA A 330 39.26 11.69 -10.54
CA ALA A 330 39.14 11.68 -9.08
C ALA A 330 40.48 11.97 -8.39
N ARG A 331 41.60 11.42 -8.90
CA ARG A 331 42.96 11.72 -8.42
C ARG A 331 43.39 13.16 -8.72
N GLU A 332 43.04 13.69 -9.89
CA GLU A 332 43.33 15.06 -10.31
C GLU A 332 42.52 16.11 -9.54
N SER A 333 41.35 15.72 -9.03
CA SER A 333 40.54 16.59 -8.16
C SER A 333 41.29 16.96 -6.88
N PHE A 334 42.23 16.12 -6.43
CA PHE A 334 43.08 16.37 -5.27
C PHE A 334 44.53 15.94 -5.53
N PRO A 335 45.35 16.81 -6.17
CA PRO A 335 46.65 16.42 -6.69
C PRO A 335 47.72 16.16 -5.62
N ASP A 336 47.48 16.47 -4.34
CA ASP A 336 48.49 16.37 -3.28
C ASP A 336 48.04 15.49 -2.09
N GLU A 337 46.93 14.76 -2.23
CA GLU A 337 46.31 14.01 -1.13
C GLU A 337 45.71 12.68 -1.57
N ASP A 338 45.70 11.69 -0.67
CA ASP A 338 44.95 10.45 -0.85
C ASP A 338 43.44 10.75 -0.91
N VAL A 339 42.76 10.17 -1.91
CA VAL A 339 41.34 10.41 -2.17
C VAL A 339 40.51 9.23 -1.67
N TYR A 340 39.59 9.50 -0.76
CA TYR A 340 38.66 8.52 -0.23
C TYR A 340 37.39 8.60 -1.06
N TYR A 341 36.91 7.47 -1.58
CA TYR A 341 35.72 7.45 -2.41
C TYR A 341 34.67 6.49 -1.86
N LYS A 342 33.41 6.88 -2.02
CA LYS A 342 32.25 6.02 -1.86
C LYS A 342 31.58 5.85 -3.22
N LEU A 343 31.42 4.60 -3.62
CA LEU A 343 30.79 4.21 -4.87
C LEU A 343 29.30 3.97 -4.64
N VAL A 344 28.47 4.54 -5.51
CA VAL A 344 27.03 4.30 -5.53
C VAL A 344 26.64 3.87 -6.95
N THR A 345 25.97 2.72 -7.05
CA THR A 345 25.61 2.07 -8.31
C THR A 345 24.10 1.91 -8.40
N THR A 346 23.54 2.19 -9.58
CA THR A 346 22.11 2.01 -9.89
C THR A 346 21.95 1.43 -11.31
N ASP A 347 20.71 1.19 -11.73
CA ASP A 347 20.40 0.78 -13.11
C ASP A 347 20.81 1.83 -14.14
N ASP A 348 20.76 3.10 -13.75
CA ASP A 348 20.87 4.22 -14.68
C ASP A 348 22.20 4.96 -14.59
N TYR A 349 22.91 4.87 -13.45
CA TYR A 349 24.14 5.62 -13.25
C TYR A 349 25.10 4.99 -12.24
N VAL A 350 26.36 5.39 -12.35
CA VAL A 350 27.42 5.23 -11.35
C VAL A 350 27.73 6.59 -10.77
N ALA A 351 27.78 6.72 -9.46
CA ALA A 351 28.20 7.94 -8.78
C ALA A 351 29.41 7.70 -7.89
N LEU A 352 30.40 8.58 -8.02
CA LEU A 352 31.60 8.58 -7.20
C LEU A 352 31.55 9.80 -6.27
N ILE A 353 31.51 9.51 -4.98
CA ILE A 353 31.48 10.51 -3.92
C ILE A 353 32.88 10.54 -3.31
N ILE A 354 33.65 11.60 -3.56
CA ILE A 354 35.07 11.68 -3.21
C ILE A 354 35.36 12.79 -2.20
N THR A 355 36.32 12.55 -1.33
CA THR A 355 36.82 13.53 -0.37
C THR A 355 38.26 13.22 0.04
N THR A 356 38.90 14.13 0.77
CA THR A 356 40.20 13.89 1.41
C THR A 356 40.12 14.11 2.92
N LYS A 357 41.17 13.70 3.64
CA LYS A 357 41.28 13.90 5.10
C LYS A 357 41.37 15.37 5.52
N LYS A 358 41.84 16.27 4.63
CA LYS A 358 42.07 17.70 4.97
C LYS A 358 40.93 18.63 4.55
N LYS A 359 39.97 18.16 3.75
CA LYS A 359 38.89 18.98 3.20
C LYS A 359 37.65 18.95 4.08
N THR A 360 36.81 19.99 3.91
CA THR A 360 35.53 20.17 4.61
C THR A 360 34.30 19.92 3.72
N ASN A 361 34.51 19.67 2.41
CA ASN A 361 33.42 19.47 1.44
C ASN A 361 33.64 18.17 0.65
N VAL A 362 32.55 17.59 0.17
CA VAL A 362 32.54 16.34 -0.60
C VAL A 362 32.26 16.64 -2.06
N TYR A 363 32.97 15.99 -2.98
CA TYR A 363 32.72 16.08 -4.42
C TYR A 363 31.89 14.89 -4.86
N ILE A 364 30.93 15.13 -5.74
CA ILE A 364 30.01 14.12 -6.26
C ILE A 364 30.01 14.21 -7.77
N ASP A 365 30.51 13.16 -8.40
CA ASP A 365 30.46 12.98 -9.84
C ASP A 365 29.48 11.84 -10.17
N ARG A 366 28.50 12.11 -11.04
CA ARG A 366 27.53 11.13 -11.56
C ARG A 366 27.79 10.87 -13.03
N TYR A 367 27.90 9.60 -13.37
CA TYR A 367 28.22 9.09 -14.69
C TYR A 367 27.08 8.19 -15.19
N THR A 368 26.61 8.45 -16.40
CA THR A 368 25.49 7.75 -17.03
C THR A 368 26.02 7.02 -18.26
N PRO A 369 25.66 5.73 -18.48
CA PRO A 369 26.19 4.96 -19.60
C PRO A 369 25.66 5.51 -20.93
N VAL A 370 26.54 5.62 -21.92
CA VAL A 370 26.25 6.07 -23.29
C VAL A 370 26.29 4.89 -24.26
N GLU A 371 27.26 3.99 -24.07
CA GLU A 371 27.43 2.76 -24.85
C GLU A 371 27.68 1.61 -23.87
N GLY A 372 26.69 0.73 -23.68
CA GLY A 372 26.69 -0.33 -22.68
C GLY A 372 25.68 -0.09 -21.54
N ALA A 373 25.63 -0.99 -20.56
CA ALA A 373 24.88 -0.82 -19.32
C ALA A 373 25.82 -0.73 -18.12
N VAL A 374 25.35 -0.15 -17.01
CA VAL A 374 26.15 -0.05 -15.78
C VAL A 374 26.67 -1.43 -15.36
N GLY A 375 27.99 -1.59 -15.34
CA GLY A 375 28.68 -2.84 -14.97
C GLY A 375 28.95 -3.83 -16.10
N ASP A 376 28.75 -3.45 -17.37
CA ASP A 376 29.21 -4.21 -18.53
C ASP A 376 30.65 -3.83 -18.91
N LEU A 377 31.40 -4.83 -19.40
CA LEU A 377 32.79 -4.66 -19.86
C LEU A 377 32.87 -3.63 -21.01
N ASN A 378 33.79 -2.68 -20.88
CA ASN A 378 34.01 -1.58 -21.83
C ASN A 378 32.83 -0.59 -21.94
N THR A 379 32.02 -0.45 -20.90
CA THR A 379 30.96 0.57 -20.89
C THR A 379 31.55 1.97 -20.94
N ILE A 380 31.07 2.80 -21.87
CA ILE A 380 31.45 4.20 -21.98
C ILE A 380 30.42 5.04 -21.26
N TYR A 381 30.88 5.86 -20.33
CA TYR A 381 30.04 6.77 -19.55
C TYR A 381 30.18 8.22 -19.99
N LYS A 382 29.17 9.02 -19.68
CA LYS A 382 29.20 10.48 -19.76
C LYS A 382 29.00 11.06 -18.36
N LEU A 383 29.83 12.03 -18.00
CA LEU A 383 29.65 12.83 -16.79
C LEU A 383 28.40 13.69 -16.94
N GLU A 384 27.42 13.46 -16.09
CA GLU A 384 26.13 14.16 -16.13
C GLU A 384 26.04 15.23 -15.04
N ILE A 385 26.58 14.95 -13.87
CA ILE A 385 26.62 15.88 -12.74
C ILE A 385 28.02 15.85 -12.15
N SER A 386 28.59 17.03 -11.91
CA SER A 386 29.78 17.20 -11.07
C SER A 386 29.52 18.37 -10.14
N MET A 387 29.49 18.11 -8.83
CA MET A 387 29.16 19.14 -7.85
C MET A 387 29.90 18.94 -6.53
N VAL A 388 30.08 20.05 -5.82
CA VAL A 388 30.59 20.04 -4.44
C VAL A 388 29.40 20.12 -3.50
N SER A 389 29.21 19.08 -2.70
CA SER A 389 28.19 19.03 -1.66
C SER A 389 28.69 19.70 -0.40
N ASN A 390 27.91 20.69 0.05
CA ASN A 390 28.07 21.34 1.35
C ASN A 390 27.16 20.70 2.40
N VAL A 391 26.33 19.71 1.98
CA VAL A 391 25.33 19.03 2.81
C VAL A 391 25.87 17.70 3.32
N ILE A 392 26.64 16.99 2.49
CA ILE A 392 27.34 15.74 2.87
C ILE A 392 28.74 16.12 3.34
N GLN A 393 29.09 15.74 4.56
CA GLN A 393 30.38 16.10 5.14
C GLN A 393 31.45 15.06 4.74
N PRO A 394 32.72 15.47 4.57
CA PRO A 394 33.84 14.57 4.34
C PRO A 394 33.89 13.40 5.31
N TYR A 395 33.52 13.67 6.55
CA TYR A 395 33.50 12.70 7.63
C TYR A 395 32.48 11.57 7.44
N ASP A 396 31.38 11.80 6.72
CA ASP A 396 30.39 10.75 6.37
C ASP A 396 30.96 9.75 5.35
N VAL A 397 31.87 10.22 4.49
CA VAL A 397 32.54 9.42 3.46
C VAL A 397 33.77 8.74 4.04
N LEU A 398 34.59 9.44 4.84
CA LEU A 398 35.85 8.94 5.42
C LEU A 398 35.67 7.74 6.39
N ASN A 399 34.47 7.51 6.93
CA ASN A 399 34.21 6.37 7.84
C ASN A 399 33.43 5.22 7.21
N ASN A 400 32.96 5.39 5.96
CA ASN A 400 32.20 4.38 5.23
C ASN A 400 32.49 4.51 3.73
N TYR A 401 33.78 4.59 3.41
CA TYR A 401 34.29 4.67 2.05
C TYR A 401 34.34 3.26 1.44
N THR A 402 34.18 3.21 0.12
CA THR A 402 34.34 1.98 -0.66
C THR A 402 35.82 1.67 -0.90
N GLY A 403 36.65 2.69 -1.11
CA GLY A 403 38.09 2.53 -1.28
C GLY A 403 38.87 3.84 -1.16
N ILE A 404 40.20 3.73 -1.31
CA ILE A 404 41.13 4.85 -1.29
C ILE A 404 41.92 4.83 -2.60
N LEU A 405 41.95 5.96 -3.30
CA LEU A 405 42.87 6.22 -4.39
C LEU A 405 44.14 6.82 -3.78
N TYR A 406 45.15 5.99 -3.60
CA TYR A 406 46.47 6.44 -3.15
C TYR A 406 47.12 7.32 -4.22
N LYS A 407 47.87 8.31 -3.75
CA LYS A 407 48.65 9.24 -4.57
C LYS A 407 50.01 8.70 -4.97
#